data_AF-A0A8S8XFJ3-F1
#
_entry.id   AF-A0A8S8XFJ3-F1
#
_cell.length_a   1.000
_cell.length_b   1.000
_cell.length_c   1.000
_cell.angle_alpha   90.00
_cell.angle_beta   90.00
_cell.angle_gamma   90.00
#
_symmetry.space_group_name_H-M   'P 1'
#
loop_
_entity.id
_entity.type
_entity.pdbx_description
1 polymer ?
#
loop_
_entity_poly.entity_id
_entity_poly.type
_entity_poly.pdbx_seq_one_letter_code
_entity_poly.pdbx_strand_id
1 'polypeptide(L)'
;MATSPNYAATPTVGAAMLTTGDTSRTAPSNVGTIFTPGSLGGSVERIVIQPVATTTASTVRIFRYDGSAYHLYAEVALPALTATGSAPVPNQTLEAVDTPNLMPIAIPANWSLRATVNDTQTGVQIQAEGGSY
;
A
#
# COMPACT_ATOMS: atom_id res chain seq x y z
N MET A 1 -18.03 -21.57 9.29
CA MET A 1 -16.60 -21.68 9.63
C MET A 1 -15.98 -22.73 8.73
N ALA A 2 -14.82 -22.46 8.13
CA ALA A 2 -14.14 -23.43 7.27
C ALA A 2 -13.80 -24.70 8.06
N THR A 3 -13.99 -25.87 7.45
CA THR A 3 -13.69 -27.19 8.06
C THR A 3 -12.23 -27.62 7.85
N SER A 4 -11.46 -26.84 7.10
CA SER A 4 -10.03 -26.99 6.86
C SER A 4 -9.35 -25.62 6.84
N PRO A 5 -8.03 -25.53 7.12
CA PRO A 5 -7.27 -24.29 6.93
C PRO A 5 -7.40 -23.79 5.48
N ASN A 6 -7.62 -22.48 5.30
CA ASN A 6 -7.63 -21.85 3.98
C ASN A 6 -6.31 -21.08 3.79
N TYR A 7 -5.61 -21.36 2.70
CA TYR A 7 -4.36 -20.70 2.32
C TYR A 7 -4.61 -19.80 1.11
N ALA A 8 -3.70 -18.88 0.82
CA ALA A 8 -3.79 -18.09 -0.40
C ALA A 8 -3.80 -19.00 -1.63
N ALA A 9 -4.93 -19.07 -2.32
CA ALA A 9 -5.13 -19.91 -3.49
C ALA A 9 -4.61 -19.22 -4.77
N THR A 10 -4.55 -17.88 -4.78
CA THR A 10 -4.10 -17.10 -5.94
C THR A 10 -3.15 -15.98 -5.52
N PRO A 11 -1.88 -16.00 -5.96
CA PRO A 11 -0.98 -14.87 -5.75
C PRO A 11 -1.55 -13.64 -6.46
N THR A 12 -1.59 -12.51 -5.75
CA THR A 12 -2.21 -11.27 -6.19
C THR A 12 -1.23 -10.12 -5.97
N VAL A 13 -1.01 -9.32 -7.02
CA VAL A 13 -0.23 -8.08 -6.92
C VAL A 13 -1.11 -6.94 -7.38
N GLY A 14 -1.27 -5.93 -6.54
CA GLY A 14 -1.90 -4.68 -6.91
C GLY A 14 -0.89 -3.54 -6.86
N ALA A 15 -1.14 -2.50 -7.65
CA ALA A 15 -0.26 -1.36 -7.74
C ALA A 15 -1.03 -0.07 -8.04
N ALA A 16 -0.55 1.05 -7.53
CA ALA A 16 -1.03 2.37 -7.89
C ALA A 16 0.14 3.35 -8.06
N MET A 17 0.00 4.24 -9.03
CA MET A 17 0.87 5.40 -9.21
C MET A 17 0.20 6.60 -8.55
N LEU A 18 0.87 7.19 -7.57
CA LEU A 18 0.38 8.37 -6.84
C LEU A 18 1.14 9.62 -7.28
N THR A 19 0.38 10.66 -7.62
CA THR A 19 0.90 11.96 -8.04
C THR A 19 0.22 13.11 -7.30
N THR A 20 -1.09 13.03 -7.06
CA THR A 20 -1.83 14.07 -6.32
C THR A 20 -1.74 13.86 -4.81
N GLY A 21 -1.42 14.93 -4.06
CA GLY A 21 -1.37 14.93 -2.60
C GLY A 21 -2.75 14.95 -1.92
N ASP A 22 -2.85 14.31 -0.75
CA ASP A 22 -3.98 14.36 0.16
C ASP A 22 -3.51 14.31 1.62
N THR A 23 -3.85 15.35 2.39
CA THR A 23 -3.42 15.51 3.78
C THR A 23 -4.35 14.79 4.78
N SER A 24 -5.47 14.24 4.30
CA SER A 24 -6.48 13.61 5.15
C SER A 24 -5.96 12.30 5.76
N ARG A 25 -6.30 12.11 7.04
CA ARG A 25 -6.02 10.87 7.80
C ARG A 25 -7.26 10.03 8.06
N THR A 26 -8.44 10.49 7.65
CA THR A 26 -9.72 9.87 7.99
C THR A 26 -10.64 9.69 6.79
N ALA A 27 -10.56 10.59 5.81
CA ALA A 27 -11.39 10.56 4.61
C ALA A 27 -10.62 11.18 3.43
N PRO A 28 -9.58 10.49 2.92
CA PRO A 28 -8.89 10.96 1.73
C PRO A 28 -9.81 10.90 0.51
N SER A 29 -9.65 11.88 -0.36
CA SER A 29 -10.37 12.02 -1.63
C SER A 29 -9.50 11.65 -2.83
N ASN A 30 -8.17 11.76 -2.69
CA ASN A 30 -7.21 11.31 -3.71
C ASN A 30 -6.50 10.06 -3.19
N VAL A 31 -6.88 8.89 -3.73
CA VAL A 31 -6.30 7.60 -3.36
C VAL A 31 -6.10 6.71 -4.57
N GLY A 32 -5.09 5.85 -4.51
CA GLY A 32 -4.94 4.70 -5.40
C GLY A 32 -5.27 3.40 -4.67
N THR A 33 -6.02 2.51 -5.31
CA THR A 33 -6.21 1.14 -4.79
C THR A 33 -4.96 0.32 -5.08
N ILE A 34 -4.32 -0.18 -4.03
CA ILE A 34 -3.08 -0.96 -4.14
C ILE A 34 -3.31 -2.46 -3.92
N PHE A 35 -4.45 -2.87 -3.36
CA PHE A 35 -4.82 -4.29 -3.27
C PHE A 35 -6.34 -4.46 -3.17
N THR A 36 -6.88 -5.44 -3.88
CA THR A 36 -8.26 -5.89 -3.76
C THR A 36 -8.25 -7.41 -3.56
N PRO A 37 -8.79 -7.93 -2.44
CA PRO A 37 -8.84 -9.36 -2.20
C PRO A 37 -9.90 -10.05 -3.07
N GLY A 38 -9.82 -11.38 -3.14
CA GLY A 38 -10.89 -12.24 -3.64
C GLY A 38 -12.13 -12.25 -2.74
N SER A 39 -13.10 -13.09 -3.12
CA SER A 39 -14.41 -13.19 -2.43
C SER A 39 -14.33 -13.75 -1.01
N LEU A 40 -13.23 -14.41 -0.64
CA LEU A 40 -12.99 -14.93 0.71
C LEU A 40 -11.99 -14.08 1.51
N GLY A 41 -11.59 -12.92 0.99
CA GLY A 41 -10.54 -12.07 1.57
C GLY A 41 -9.15 -12.41 1.02
N GLY A 42 -8.14 -11.82 1.64
CA GLY A 42 -6.73 -12.06 1.29
C GLY A 42 -5.77 -11.52 2.34
N SER A 43 -4.49 -11.84 2.17
CA SER A 43 -3.39 -11.25 2.92
C SER A 43 -2.45 -10.49 1.99
N VAL A 44 -1.86 -9.43 2.52
CA VAL A 44 -0.71 -8.75 1.92
C VAL A 44 0.49 -9.04 2.80
N GLU A 45 1.50 -9.69 2.23
CA GLU A 45 2.74 -10.04 2.93
C GLU A 45 3.82 -8.96 2.74
N ARG A 46 3.75 -8.19 1.65
CA ARG A 46 4.75 -7.16 1.34
C ARG A 46 4.14 -5.95 0.65
N ILE A 47 4.61 -4.77 1.04
CA ILE A 47 4.34 -3.50 0.34
C ILE A 47 5.66 -2.85 -0.03
N VAL A 48 5.81 -2.49 -1.31
CA VAL A 48 6.97 -1.78 -1.83
C VAL A 48 6.54 -0.39 -2.29
N ILE A 49 7.20 0.63 -1.77
CA ILE A 49 7.03 2.03 -2.15
C ILE A 49 8.29 2.45 -2.90
N GLN A 50 8.12 2.79 -4.17
CA GLN A 50 9.20 3.13 -5.08
C GLN A 50 8.96 4.51 -5.69
N PRO A 51 9.83 5.50 -5.41
CA PRO A 51 9.91 6.71 -6.20
C PRO A 51 10.19 6.38 -7.67
N VAL A 52 9.42 6.94 -8.61
CA VAL A 52 9.70 6.79 -10.06
C VAL A 52 10.18 8.07 -10.72
N ALA A 53 10.22 9.16 -9.95
CA ALA A 53 10.70 10.47 -10.35
C ALA A 53 11.29 11.19 -9.13
N THR A 54 11.70 12.45 -9.31
CA THR A 54 12.08 13.32 -8.19
C THR A 54 10.90 13.43 -7.22
N THR A 55 11.15 13.18 -5.94
CA THR A 55 10.15 13.28 -4.86
C THR A 55 10.50 14.40 -3.92
N THR A 56 9.47 15.03 -3.37
CA THR A 56 9.60 15.92 -2.22
C THR A 56 9.38 15.10 -0.96
N ALA A 57 10.09 15.44 0.12
CA ALA A 57 9.90 14.79 1.41
C ALA A 57 8.43 14.85 1.82
N SER A 58 7.83 13.69 2.09
CA SER A 58 6.40 13.56 2.33
C SER A 58 6.10 12.30 3.15
N THR A 59 4.83 11.92 3.21
CA THR A 59 4.36 10.72 3.90
C THR A 59 3.42 9.96 3.00
N VAL A 60 3.70 8.68 2.79
CA VAL A 60 2.75 7.74 2.18
C VAL A 60 1.84 7.23 3.29
N ARG A 61 0.52 7.36 3.10
CA ARG A 61 -0.48 6.83 4.03
C ARG A 61 -1.16 5.65 3.40
N ILE A 62 -1.27 4.57 4.17
CA ILE A 62 -1.93 3.33 3.77
C ILE A 62 -3.21 3.19 4.59
N PHE A 63 -4.32 2.93 3.91
CA PHE A 63 -5.64 2.79 4.46
C PHE A 63 -6.23 1.43 4.15
N ARG A 64 -6.94 0.86 5.12
CA ARG A 64 -7.94 -0.18 4.87
C ARG A 64 -9.27 0.51 4.59
N TYR A 65 -9.87 0.22 3.44
CA TYR A 65 -11.17 0.74 3.06
C TYR A 65 -12.21 -0.38 3.12
N ASP A 66 -13.24 -0.21 3.92
CA ASP A 66 -14.26 -1.25 4.18
C ASP A 66 -15.43 -1.25 3.18
N GLY A 67 -15.33 -0.41 2.15
CA GLY A 67 -16.43 -0.15 1.21
C GLY A 67 -17.15 1.18 1.47
N SER A 68 -16.98 1.77 2.66
CA SER A 68 -17.61 3.03 3.08
C SER A 68 -16.65 4.01 3.73
N ALA A 69 -15.84 3.56 4.69
CA ALA A 69 -14.94 4.38 5.49
C ALA A 69 -13.47 3.97 5.28
N TYR A 70 -12.58 4.94 5.45
CA TYR A 70 -11.15 4.75 5.43
C TYR A 70 -10.63 4.61 6.87
N HIS A 71 -9.85 3.56 7.09
CA HIS A 71 -9.18 3.30 8.36
C HIS A 71 -7.67 3.41 8.14
N LEU A 72 -7.04 4.43 8.74
CA LEU A 72 -5.60 4.61 8.64
C LEU A 72 -4.88 3.41 9.27
N TYR A 73 -3.98 2.79 8.51
CA TYR A 73 -3.27 1.59 8.94
C TYR A 73 -1.80 1.86 9.23
N ALA A 74 -1.11 2.51 8.29
CA ALA A 74 0.30 2.83 8.43
C ALA A 74 0.61 4.15 7.73
N GLU A 75 1.60 4.86 8.28
CA GLU A 75 2.24 6.01 7.65
C GLU A 75 3.72 5.67 7.44
N VAL A 76 4.20 5.84 6.21
CA VAL A 76 5.59 5.58 5.84
C VAL A 76 6.21 6.89 5.36
N ALA A 77 7.38 7.24 5.91
CA ALA A 77 8.10 8.42 5.47
C ALA A 77 8.58 8.22 4.03
N LEU A 78 8.29 9.20 3.17
CA LEU A 78 8.85 9.28 1.83
C LEU A 78 9.99 10.30 1.85
N PRO A 79 11.26 9.88 1.73
CA PRO A 79 12.37 10.82 1.67
C PRO A 79 12.32 11.63 0.36
N ALA A 80 12.90 12.83 0.39
CA ALA A 80 13.16 13.57 -0.83
C ALA A 80 14.22 12.84 -1.66
N LEU A 81 13.99 12.71 -2.96
CA LEU A 81 14.89 12.07 -3.91
C LEU A 81 15.08 12.99 -5.11
N THR A 82 16.32 13.22 -5.51
CA THR A 82 16.63 13.74 -6.84
C THR A 82 16.79 12.57 -7.80
N ALA A 83 15.95 12.50 -8.83
CA ALA A 83 16.04 11.42 -9.80
C ALA A 83 17.38 11.45 -10.56
N THR A 84 18.03 10.30 -10.66
CA THR A 84 19.26 10.13 -11.46
C THR A 84 19.18 8.82 -12.22
N GLY A 85 19.89 8.71 -13.35
CA GLY A 85 19.98 7.46 -14.11
C GLY A 85 21.06 6.49 -13.63
N SER A 86 21.83 6.86 -12.59
CA SER A 86 23.03 6.13 -12.16
C SER A 86 23.05 5.76 -10.68
N ALA A 87 22.37 6.51 -9.82
CA ALA A 87 22.25 6.17 -8.40
C ALA A 87 21.07 5.21 -8.17
N PRO A 88 21.20 4.26 -7.21
CA PRO A 88 20.09 3.40 -6.83
C PRO A 88 18.95 4.22 -6.22
N VAL A 89 17.71 3.80 -6.50
CA VAL A 89 16.51 4.42 -5.95
C VAL A 89 16.25 3.85 -4.54
N PRO A 90 16.06 4.71 -3.51
CA PRO A 90 15.79 4.25 -2.15
C PRO A 90 14.33 3.84 -2.00
N ASN A 91 14.05 2.55 -2.24
CA ASN A 91 12.74 1.97 -1.99
C ASN A 91 12.47 1.87 -0.49
N GLN A 92 11.20 2.02 -0.10
CA GLN A 92 10.73 1.68 1.25
C GLN A 92 9.92 0.39 1.16
N THR A 93 10.26 -0.59 1.99
CA THR A 93 9.56 -1.88 2.02
C THR A 93 8.93 -2.07 3.39
N LEU A 94 7.67 -2.49 3.41
CA LEU A 94 7.01 -3.02 4.59
C LEU A 94 6.83 -4.52 4.36
N GLU A 95 7.46 -5.31 5.20
CA GLU A 95 7.36 -6.77 5.17
C GLU A 95 7.44 -7.33 6.60
N ALA A 96 7.08 -8.60 6.76
CA ALA A 96 6.97 -9.24 8.07
C ALA A 96 8.30 -9.29 8.85
N VAL A 97 9.44 -9.29 8.15
CA VAL A 97 10.76 -9.29 8.80
C VAL A 97 11.10 -7.93 9.41
N ASP A 98 10.80 -6.83 8.71
CA ASP A 98 11.13 -5.48 9.17
C ASP A 98 10.04 -4.86 10.05
N THR A 99 8.78 -5.25 9.81
CA THR A 99 7.60 -4.66 10.47
C THR A 99 6.60 -5.73 10.95
N PRO A 100 7.01 -6.66 11.83
CA PRO A 100 6.17 -7.79 12.25
C PRO A 100 4.89 -7.37 12.97
N ASN A 101 4.83 -6.16 13.52
CA ASN A 101 3.65 -5.63 14.19
C ASN A 101 2.57 -5.14 13.20
N LEU A 102 2.94 -4.92 11.94
CA LEU A 102 2.09 -4.38 10.88
C LEU A 102 1.89 -5.35 9.71
N MET A 103 2.61 -6.47 9.67
CA MET A 103 2.58 -7.42 8.55
C MET A 103 2.46 -8.86 9.09
N PRO A 104 1.73 -9.75 8.41
CA PRO A 104 0.94 -9.52 7.20
C PRO A 104 -0.35 -8.73 7.47
N ILE A 105 -0.86 -8.02 6.45
CA ILE A 105 -2.13 -7.33 6.53
C ILE A 105 -3.25 -8.26 6.05
N ALA A 106 -4.15 -8.67 6.95
CA ALA A 106 -5.39 -9.33 6.56
C ALA A 106 -6.39 -8.31 5.99
N ILE A 107 -6.93 -8.59 4.80
CA ILE A 107 -7.97 -7.80 4.13
C ILE A 107 -9.23 -8.66 3.98
N PRO A 108 -10.32 -8.34 4.69
CA PRO A 108 -11.59 -9.05 4.54
C PRO A 108 -12.17 -8.95 3.14
N ALA A 109 -13.08 -9.85 2.79
CA ALA A 109 -13.84 -9.75 1.54
C ALA A 109 -14.55 -8.39 1.44
N ASN A 110 -14.62 -7.84 0.22
CA ASN A 110 -15.18 -6.51 -0.10
C ASN A 110 -14.42 -5.31 0.47
N TRP A 111 -13.32 -5.52 1.18
CA TRP A 111 -12.43 -4.44 1.60
C TRP A 111 -11.36 -4.21 0.53
N SER A 112 -10.64 -3.09 0.60
CA SER A 112 -9.48 -2.84 -0.26
C SER A 112 -8.38 -2.14 0.52
N LEU A 113 -7.14 -2.35 0.11
CA LEU A 113 -6.02 -1.56 0.58
C LEU A 113 -5.82 -0.39 -0.38
N ARG A 114 -5.76 0.83 0.16
CA ARG A 114 -5.63 2.06 -0.60
C ARG A 114 -4.49 2.89 -0.05
N ALA A 115 -3.85 3.68 -0.90
CA ALA A 115 -2.78 4.56 -0.48
C ALA A 115 -2.93 5.97 -1.04
N THR A 116 -2.36 6.94 -0.33
CA THR A 116 -2.19 8.32 -0.78
C THR A 116 -0.81 8.86 -0.37
N VAL A 117 -0.43 9.99 -0.94
CA VAL A 117 0.76 10.76 -0.57
C VAL A 117 0.30 12.06 0.07
N ASN A 118 0.97 12.53 1.12
CA ASN A 118 0.56 13.76 1.82
C ASN A 118 0.70 15.00 0.92
N ASP A 119 1.79 15.07 0.17
CA ASP A 119 2.13 16.17 -0.73
C ASP A 119 2.17 15.66 -2.16
N THR A 120 1.76 16.50 -3.11
CA THR A 120 1.81 16.17 -4.54
C THR A 120 3.22 15.75 -4.94
N GLN A 121 3.31 14.61 -5.62
CA GLN A 121 4.55 14.02 -6.11
C GLN A 121 4.55 13.99 -7.64
N THR A 122 5.74 14.02 -8.25
CA THR A 122 5.86 13.77 -9.69
C THR A 122 5.54 12.31 -10.03
N GLY A 123 5.85 11.37 -9.12
CA GLY A 123 5.42 9.98 -9.24
C GLY A 123 6.00 9.09 -8.14
N VAL A 124 5.10 8.39 -7.44
CA VAL A 124 5.44 7.35 -6.47
C VAL A 124 4.61 6.12 -6.76
N GLN A 125 5.27 5.01 -7.07
CA GLN A 125 4.62 3.73 -7.29
C GLN A 125 4.55 2.96 -5.97
N ILE A 126 3.36 2.47 -5.65
CA ILE A 126 3.15 1.61 -4.48
C ILE A 126 2.59 0.30 -4.97
N GLN A 127 3.25 -0.79 -4.57
CA GLN A 127 2.87 -2.16 -4.91
C GLN A 127 2.57 -2.91 -3.62
N ALA A 128 1.44 -3.61 -3.59
CA ALA A 128 1.11 -4.55 -2.53
C ALA A 128 1.07 -5.95 -3.12
N GLU A 129 1.83 -6.84 -2.52
CA GLU A 129 1.98 -8.21 -2.95
C GLU A 129 1.39 -9.12 -1.89
N GLY A 130 0.54 -10.04 -2.34
CA GLY A 130 0.18 -11.16 -1.51
C GLY A 130 -0.72 -12.18 -2.15
N GLY A 131 -1.80 -12.54 -1.48
CA GLY A 131 -2.63 -13.67 -1.88
C GLY A 131 -4.10 -13.53 -1.53
N SER A 132 -4.96 -14.00 -2.44
CA SER A 132 -6.39 -14.13 -2.20
C SER A 132 -6.72 -15.54 -1.72
N TYR A 133 -7.66 -15.64 -0.77
CA TYR A 133 -8.15 -16.89 -0.20
C TYR A 133 -9.34 -17.49 -0.95
#